data_AF-A0A4Q3FJP0-F1
#
_entry.id   AF-A0A4Q3FJP0-F1
#
_cell.length_a   1.000
_cell.length_b   1.000
_cell.length_c   1.000
_cell.angle_alpha   90.00
_cell.angle_beta   90.00
_cell.angle_gamma   90.00
#
_symmetry.space_group_name_H-M   'P 1'
#
loop_
_entity.id
_entity.type
_entity.pdbx_description
1 polymer ?
#
loop_
_entity_poly.entity_id
_entity_poly.type
_entity_poly.pdbx_seq_one_letter_code
_entity_poly.pdbx_strand_id
1 'polypeptide(L)'
;MPRFSILIPALLLGACTYHTSRSSIVVVTDAKSVVENCASLGGIDGQDSSQAIMPLDKTRDSVVARLKIAGAERGGTHVLASAADIKWKGPDTKGTVYKCNP
;
A
#
# COMPACT_ATOMS: atom_id res chain seq x y z
N MET A 1 -10.94 -9.54 41.71
CA MET A 1 -9.75 -9.18 40.91
C MET A 1 -10.16 -9.02 39.44
N PRO A 2 -10.41 -7.81 38.91
CA PRO A 2 -10.67 -7.62 37.49
C PRO A 2 -9.59 -6.72 36.87
N ARG A 3 -8.44 -7.30 36.50
CA ARG A 3 -7.36 -6.61 35.77
C ARG A 3 -7.13 -7.13 34.35
N PHE A 4 -7.93 -8.09 33.91
CA PHE A 4 -7.74 -8.74 32.61
C PHE A 4 -8.60 -8.16 31.47
N SER A 5 -9.73 -7.51 31.79
CA SER A 5 -10.66 -7.00 30.77
C SER A 5 -10.19 -5.73 30.05
N ILE A 6 -9.12 -5.07 30.52
CA ILE A 6 -8.57 -3.84 29.93
C ILE A 6 -7.46 -4.13 28.90
N LEU A 7 -6.91 -5.35 28.87
CA LEU A 7 -5.81 -5.70 27.95
C LEU A 7 -6.30 -5.99 26.52
N ILE A 8 -7.54 -6.46 26.36
CA ILE A 8 -8.11 -6.84 25.05
C ILE A 8 -8.31 -5.62 24.12
N PRO A 9 -8.87 -4.48 24.58
CA PRO A 9 -9.04 -3.30 23.73
C PRO A 9 -7.70 -2.71 23.24
N ALA A 10 -6.64 -2.80 24.04
CA ALA A 10 -5.33 -2.25 23.70
C ALA A 10 -4.64 -3.01 22.55
N LEU A 11 -4.82 -4.33 22.45
CA LEU A 11 -4.28 -5.15 21.36
C LEU A 11 -4.94 -4.85 20.01
N LEU A 12 -6.24 -4.53 19.99
CA LEU A 12 -6.98 -4.16 18.78
C LEU A 12 -6.50 -2.81 18.21
N LEU A 13 -6.15 -1.86 19.08
CA LEU A 13 -5.61 -0.56 18.66
C LEU A 13 -4.19 -0.68 18.05
N GLY A 14 -3.38 -1.63 18.51
CA GLY A 14 -2.04 -1.88 17.98
C GLY A 14 -2.00 -2.55 16.60
N ALA A 15 -3.06 -3.26 16.21
CA ALA A 15 -3.10 -3.91 14.89
C ALA A 15 -3.24 -2.90 13.73
N CYS A 16 -4.00 -1.81 13.95
CA CYS A 16 -4.20 -0.78 12.93
C CYS A 16 -2.96 0.10 12.74
N THR A 17 -2.16 0.34 13.80
CA THR A 17 -0.94 1.16 13.70
C THR A 17 0.19 0.44 12.93
N TYR A 18 0.21 -0.89 12.97
CA TYR A 18 1.21 -1.68 12.27
C TYR A 18 1.08 -1.60 10.75
N HIS A 19 -0.16 -1.67 10.24
CA HIS A 19 -0.43 -1.67 8.80
C HIS A 19 -0.24 -0.27 8.17
N THR A 20 -0.60 0.80 8.91
CA THR A 20 -0.30 2.18 8.50
C THR A 20 1.20 2.48 8.50
N SER A 21 1.96 1.96 9.47
CA SER A 21 3.42 2.17 9.53
C SER A 21 4.16 1.50 8.37
N ARG A 22 3.79 0.25 8.03
CA ARG A 22 4.39 -0.46 6.89
C ARG A 22 4.02 0.16 5.55
N SER A 23 2.79 0.65 5.37
CA SER A 23 2.36 1.30 4.13
C SER A 23 2.88 2.73 3.97
N SER A 24 3.18 3.44 5.05
CA SER A 24 3.79 4.78 5.01
C SER A 24 5.22 4.78 4.44
N ILE A 25 5.96 3.69 4.62
CA ILE A 25 7.32 3.53 4.08
C ILE A 25 7.34 3.33 2.57
N VAL A 26 6.21 2.92 1.98
CA VAL A 26 6.12 2.59 0.57
C VAL A 26 5.92 3.84 -0.26
N VAL A 27 6.88 4.12 -1.14
CA VAL A 27 6.83 5.25 -2.06
C VAL A 27 6.23 4.78 -3.39
N VAL A 28 5.15 5.43 -3.83
CA VAL A 28 4.58 5.17 -5.17
C VAL A 28 5.16 6.20 -6.13
N THR A 29 5.73 5.73 -7.24
CA THR A 29 6.39 6.56 -8.25
C THR A 29 6.01 6.08 -9.65
N ASP A 30 6.03 6.98 -10.63
CA ASP A 30 5.94 6.62 -12.05
C ASP A 30 7.34 6.59 -12.72
N ALA A 31 8.34 7.16 -12.04
CA ALA A 31 9.70 7.26 -12.57
C ALA A 31 10.45 5.93 -12.41
N LYS A 32 10.65 5.23 -13.53
CA LYS A 32 11.45 4.00 -13.60
C LYS A 32 12.86 4.18 -13.03
N SER A 33 13.50 5.34 -13.22
CA SER A 33 14.85 5.61 -12.73
C SER A 33 15.03 5.48 -11.21
N VAL A 34 13.94 5.59 -10.43
CA VAL A 34 13.99 5.42 -8.96
C VAL A 34 14.07 3.94 -8.57
N VAL A 35 13.58 3.03 -9.44
CA VAL A 35 13.49 1.58 -9.17
C VAL A 35 14.48 0.75 -10.00
N GLU A 36 15.31 1.36 -10.84
CA GLU A 36 16.26 0.67 -11.74
C GLU A 36 17.26 -0.22 -11.00
N ASN A 37 17.68 0.18 -9.79
CA ASN A 37 18.61 -0.61 -8.96
C ASN A 37 17.90 -1.51 -7.93
N CYS A 38 16.58 -1.67 -8.02
CA CYS A 38 15.78 -2.35 -7.01
C CYS A 38 15.29 -3.72 -7.48
N ALA A 39 15.15 -4.66 -6.56
CA ALA A 39 14.65 -6.00 -6.88
C ALA A 39 13.14 -5.97 -7.10
N SER A 40 12.66 -6.46 -8.25
CA SER A 40 11.21 -6.58 -8.49
C SER A 40 10.63 -7.73 -7.68
N LEU A 41 9.58 -7.43 -6.92
CA LEU A 41 8.83 -8.41 -6.10
C LEU A 41 7.53 -8.89 -6.79
N GLY A 42 7.22 -8.35 -7.97
CA GLY A 42 6.06 -8.72 -8.77
C GLY A 42 4.98 -7.63 -8.88
N GLY A 43 3.94 -7.92 -9.67
CA GLY A 43 2.81 -7.03 -9.91
C GLY A 43 1.77 -7.07 -8.79
N ILE A 44 1.15 -5.93 -8.53
CA ILE A 44 0.02 -5.75 -7.62
C ILE A 44 -1.08 -4.95 -8.34
N ASP A 45 -2.33 -5.16 -7.91
CA ASP A 45 -3.46 -4.37 -8.38
C ASP A 45 -4.12 -3.69 -7.17
N GLY A 46 -4.17 -2.36 -7.20
CA GLY A 46 -4.80 -1.55 -6.16
C GLY A 46 -6.32 -1.67 -6.14
N GLN A 47 -6.93 -2.42 -7.07
CA GLN A 47 -8.37 -2.64 -7.18
C GLN A 47 -8.78 -4.08 -6.80
N ASP A 48 -7.82 -4.99 -6.59
CA ASP A 48 -8.04 -6.39 -6.20
C ASP A 48 -8.29 -6.57 -4.68
N SER A 49 -8.66 -5.51 -3.97
CA SER A 49 -9.03 -5.62 -2.57
C SER A 49 -10.35 -6.38 -2.47
N SER A 50 -10.31 -7.55 -1.82
CA SER A 50 -11.42 -8.45 -1.50
C SER A 50 -12.55 -7.83 -0.66
N GLN A 51 -12.53 -6.51 -0.42
CA GLN A 51 -13.58 -5.71 0.19
C GLN A 51 -14.60 -5.27 -0.87
N ALA A 52 -15.25 -6.24 -1.52
CA ALA A 52 -16.22 -6.03 -2.61
C ALA A 52 -17.53 -5.33 -2.20
N ILE A 53 -17.69 -4.95 -0.93
CA ILE A 53 -18.96 -4.45 -0.36
C ILE A 53 -19.02 -2.93 -0.31
N MET A 54 -17.88 -2.22 -0.42
CA MET A 54 -17.87 -0.76 -0.50
C MET A 54 -17.58 -0.29 -1.92
N PRO A 55 -18.29 0.72 -2.44
CA PRO A 55 -17.90 1.35 -3.69
C PRO A 55 -16.48 1.89 -3.53
N LEU A 56 -15.54 1.25 -4.23
CA LEU A 56 -14.15 1.69 -4.24
C LEU A 56 -14.11 3.07 -4.89
N ASP A 57 -13.77 4.07 -4.09
CA ASP A 57 -13.37 5.36 -4.63
C ASP A 57 -12.25 5.14 -5.65
N LYS A 58 -12.35 5.77 -6.82
CA LYS A 58 -11.39 5.67 -7.94
C LYS A 58 -10.50 6.91 -8.02
N THR A 59 -10.55 7.79 -7.01
CA THR A 59 -9.62 8.90 -6.87
C THR A 59 -8.17 8.41 -6.89
N ARG A 60 -7.27 9.27 -7.38
CA ARG A 60 -5.83 8.98 -7.41
C ARG A 60 -5.31 8.62 -6.02
N ASP A 61 -5.70 9.38 -5.01
CA ASP A 61 -5.23 9.19 -3.63
C ASP A 61 -5.66 7.86 -3.05
N SER A 62 -6.89 7.41 -3.30
CA SER A 62 -7.36 6.10 -2.84
C SER A 62 -6.63 4.96 -3.57
N VAL A 63 -6.35 5.08 -4.87
CA VAL A 63 -5.54 4.08 -5.62
C VAL A 63 -4.11 4.03 -5.09
N VAL A 64 -3.47 5.19 -4.90
CA VAL A 64 -2.11 5.28 -4.35
C VAL A 64 -2.05 4.67 -2.95
N ALA A 65 -3.01 4.98 -2.07
CA ALA A 65 -3.06 4.39 -0.73
C ALA A 65 -3.15 2.86 -0.75
N ARG A 66 -4.01 2.30 -1.62
CA ARG A 66 -4.14 0.83 -1.78
C ARG A 66 -2.88 0.19 -2.35
N LEU A 67 -2.24 0.83 -3.32
CA LEU A 67 -0.95 0.39 -3.86
C LEU A 67 0.16 0.39 -2.80
N LYS A 68 0.20 1.39 -1.92
CA LYS A 68 1.12 1.42 -0.77
C LYS A 68 0.89 0.26 0.19
N ILE A 69 -0.37 -0.02 0.49
CA ILE A 69 -0.77 -1.15 1.34
C ILE A 69 -0.33 -2.48 0.70
N ALA A 70 -0.69 -2.72 -0.55
CA ALA A 70 -0.33 -3.95 -1.25
C ALA A 70 1.19 -4.09 -1.43
N GLY A 71 1.91 -3.01 -1.69
CA GLY A 71 3.37 -2.99 -1.74
C GLY A 71 4.01 -3.34 -0.40
N ALA A 72 3.45 -2.83 0.69
CA ALA A 72 3.91 -3.11 2.05
C ALA A 72 3.64 -4.56 2.48
N GLU A 73 2.50 -5.13 2.08
CA GLU A 73 2.17 -6.53 2.31
C GLU A 73 3.14 -7.48 1.60
N ARG A 74 3.62 -7.08 0.41
CA ARG A 74 4.68 -7.79 -0.33
C ARG A 74 6.09 -7.55 0.21
N GLY A 75 6.26 -6.67 1.20
CA GLY A 75 7.57 -6.33 1.78
C GLY A 75 8.44 -5.47 0.86
N GLY A 76 7.82 -4.72 -0.06
CA GLY A 76 8.49 -3.74 -0.91
C GLY A 76 8.66 -2.40 -0.22
N THR A 77 9.55 -1.58 -0.79
CA THR A 77 9.78 -0.19 -0.37
C THR A 77 9.29 0.82 -1.41
N HIS A 78 9.18 0.39 -2.67
CA HIS A 78 8.71 1.23 -3.77
C HIS A 78 7.65 0.51 -4.58
N VAL A 79 6.71 1.25 -5.14
CA VAL A 79 5.72 0.74 -6.09
C VAL A 79 5.77 1.63 -7.33
N LEU A 80 6.08 1.03 -8.47
CA LEU A 80 6.00 1.69 -9.77
C LEU A 80 4.56 1.59 -10.26
N ALA A 81 3.85 2.71 -10.37
CA ALA A 81 2.48 2.75 -10.88
C ALA A 81 2.17 4.08 -11.54
N SER A 82 1.42 4.05 -12.64
CA SER A 82 0.97 5.26 -13.34
C SER A 82 0.03 6.14 -12.51
N ALA A 83 -0.55 5.58 -11.44
CA ALA A 83 -1.36 6.33 -10.48
C ALA A 83 -0.54 7.39 -9.69
N ALA A 84 0.80 7.33 -9.73
CA ALA A 84 1.65 8.36 -9.17
C ALA A 84 1.78 9.61 -10.07
N ASP A 85 1.42 9.52 -11.35
CA ASP A 85 1.47 10.67 -12.26
C ASP A 85 0.30 11.64 -11.99
N ILE A 86 0.59 12.94 -11.98
CA ILE A 86 -0.41 13.99 -11.72
C ILE A 86 -1.47 14.06 -12.83
N LYS A 87 -1.15 13.61 -14.05
CA LYS A 87 -2.07 13.57 -15.20
C LYS A 87 -2.83 12.25 -15.28
N TRP A 88 -2.72 11.37 -14.30
CA TRP A 88 -3.42 10.09 -14.28
C TRP A 88 -4.95 10.27 -14.37
N LYS A 89 -5.58 9.57 -15.33
CA LYS A 89 -7.01 9.70 -15.66
C LYS A 89 -7.90 8.55 -15.16
N GLY A 90 -7.39 7.70 -14.27
CA GLY A 90 -8.20 6.66 -13.63
C GLY A 90 -8.25 5.24 -14.22
N PRO A 91 -7.69 4.89 -15.40
CA PRO A 91 -7.89 3.54 -15.94
C PRO A 91 -6.92 2.49 -15.38
N ASP A 92 -5.77 2.91 -14.86
CA ASP A 92 -4.70 1.98 -14.47
C ASP A 92 -4.44 2.04 -12.97
N THR A 93 -4.86 0.98 -12.28
CA THR A 93 -4.68 0.76 -10.84
C THR A 93 -3.60 -0.27 -10.55
N LYS A 94 -2.86 -0.71 -11.57
CA LYS A 94 -1.83 -1.73 -11.42
C LYS A 94 -0.50 -1.06 -11.11
N GLY A 95 0.33 -1.79 -10.38
CA GLY A 95 1.67 -1.37 -10.05
C GLY A 95 2.61 -2.55 -9.96
N THR A 96 3.91 -2.28 -10.03
CA THR A 96 4.94 -3.29 -9.77
C THR A 96 5.65 -2.92 -8.48
N VAL A 97 5.75 -3.88 -7.56
CA VAL A 97 6.43 -3.69 -6.27
C VAL A 97 7.92 -3.90 -6.46
N TYR A 98 8.70 -3.01 -5.87
CA TYR A 98 10.15 -3.07 -5.83
C TYR A 98 10.64 -3.01 -4.40
N LYS A 99 11.71 -3.77 -4.13
CA LYS A 99 12.48 -3.70 -2.89
C LYS A 99 13.82 -3.07 -3.18
N CYS A 100 13.94 -1.82 -2.81
CA CYS A 100 15.21 -1.12 -2.73
C CYS A 100 15.80 -1.37 -1.34
N ASN A 101 17.02 -1.91 -1.28
CA ASN A 101 17.80 -1.83 -0.05
C ASN A 101 18.45 -0.43 -0.01
N PRO A 102 18.31 0.31 1.10
CA PRO A 102 19.11 1.51 1.31
C PRO A 102 20.61 1.18 1.44
#